data_AF-A0A1V4PJ69-F1
#
_entry.id   AF-A0A1V4PJ69-F1
#
_cell.length_a   1.000
_cell.length_b   1.000
_cell.length_c   1.000
_cell.angle_alpha   90.00
_cell.angle_beta   90.00
_cell.angle_gamma   90.00
#
_symmetry.space_group_name_H-M   'P 1'
#
loop_
_entity.id
_entity.type
_entity.pdbx_description
1 polymer ?
#
loop_
_entity_poly.entity_id
_entity_poly.type
_entity_poly.pdbx_seq_one_letter_code
_entity_poly.pdbx_strand_id
1 'polypeptide(L)' 'MFESLATSAAGTSGVSAVESWSRVESAACARRVAAMADMFATAHAADGSGERELWCTDTWDAVAA' A
#
# COMPACT_ATOMS: atom_id res chain seq x y z
N MET A 1 1.23 -6.26 11.38
CA MET A 1 -0.23 -6.14 11.18
C MET A 1 -0.73 -7.12 10.11
N PHE A 2 -0.28 -7.02 8.86
CA PHE A 2 -0.67 -7.95 7.77
C PHE A 2 -0.54 -9.44 8.17
N GLU A 3 0.63 -9.88 8.65
CA GLU A 3 0.90 -11.28 9.00
C GLU A 3 -0.09 -11.85 10.05
N SER A 4 -0.41 -11.04 11.05
CA SER A 4 -1.36 -11.41 12.10
C SER A 4 -2.79 -11.53 11.55
N LEU A 5 -3.19 -10.64 10.63
CA LEU A 5 -4.50 -10.70 9.99
C LEU A 5 -4.59 -11.91 9.04
N ALA A 6 -3.54 -12.18 8.27
CA ALA A 6 -3.46 -13.33 7.36
C ALA A 6 -3.54 -14.65 8.13
N THR A 7 -2.78 -14.76 9.23
CA THR A 7 -2.84 -15.92 10.13
C THR A 7 -4.24 -16.12 10.72
N SER A 8 -4.89 -15.04 11.16
CA SER A 8 -6.26 -15.10 11.69
C SER A 8 -7.28 -15.49 10.62
N ALA A 9 -7.18 -14.95 9.41
CA ALA A 9 -8.12 -15.22 8.32
C ALA A 9 -8.02 -16.67 7.81
N ALA A 10 -6.83 -17.27 7.85
CA ALA A 10 -6.62 -18.67 7.45
C ALA A 10 -7.45 -19.68 8.26
N GLY A 11 -7.85 -19.33 9.49
CA GLY A 11 -8.71 -20.16 10.35
C GLY A 11 -10.22 -19.98 10.14
N THR A 12 -10.65 -19.11 9.21
CA THR A 12 -12.06 -18.74 9.02
C THR A 12 -12.69 -19.43 7.82
N SER A 13 -14.02 -19.52 7.80
CA SER A 13 -14.78 -20.07 6.66
C SER A 13 -16.11 -19.34 6.45
N GLY A 14 -16.69 -19.51 5.25
CA GLY A 14 -17.97 -18.90 4.88
C GLY A 14 -17.92 -17.36 4.93
N VAL A 15 -19.01 -16.73 5.38
CA VAL A 15 -19.15 -15.26 5.39
C VAL A 15 -18.07 -14.59 6.26
N SER A 16 -17.67 -15.21 7.37
CA SER A 16 -16.61 -14.69 8.25
C SER A 16 -15.23 -14.63 7.57
N ALA A 17 -14.99 -15.51 6.60
CA ALA A 17 -13.77 -15.49 5.80
C ALA A 17 -13.72 -14.31 4.85
N VAL A 18 -14.86 -13.94 4.25
CA VAL A 18 -14.93 -12.80 3.33
C VAL A 18 -14.52 -11.51 4.05
N GLU A 19 -15.08 -11.26 5.23
CA GLU A 19 -14.71 -10.09 6.03
C GLU A 19 -13.24 -10.14 6.48
N SER A 20 -12.78 -11.29 6.95
CA SER A 20 -11.42 -11.46 7.45
C SER A 20 -10.38 -11.22 6.35
N TRP A 21 -10.60 -11.75 5.14
CA TRP A 21 -9.71 -11.54 3.99
C TRP A 21 -9.78 -10.12 3.44
N SER A 22 -10.94 -9.45 3.48
CA SER A 22 -11.03 -8.02 3.11
C SER A 22 -10.12 -7.13 3.98
N ARG A 23 -9.99 -7.44 5.27
CA ARG A 23 -9.05 -6.73 6.17
C ARG A 23 -7.59 -7.04 5.83
N VAL A 24 -7.29 -8.26 5.40
CA VAL A 24 -5.94 -8.67 4.93
C VAL A 24 -5.56 -7.89 3.67
N GLU A 25 -6.46 -7.81 2.69
CA GLU A 25 -6.27 -7.06 1.45
C GLU A 25 -6.04 -5.58 1.74
N SER A 26 -6.85 -4.99 2.62
CA SER A 26 -6.68 -3.59 3.06
C SER A 26 -5.31 -3.36 3.71
N ALA A 27 -4.85 -4.29 4.56
CA ALA A 27 -3.53 -4.20 5.18
C ALA A 27 -2.37 -4.38 4.17
N ALA A 28 -2.54 -5.22 3.15
CA ALA A 28 -1.59 -5.34 2.05
C ALA A 28 -1.53 -4.06 1.21
N CYS A 29 -2.69 -3.45 0.95
CA CYS A 29 -2.81 -2.20 0.24
C CYS A 29 -2.04 -1.10 0.96
N ALA A 30 -2.32 -0.88 2.25
CA ALA A 30 -1.61 0.10 3.06
C ALA A 30 -0.09 -0.10 3.07
N ARG A 31 0.40 -1.35 3.10
CA ARG A 31 1.85 -1.64 3.02
C ARG A 31 2.45 -1.20 1.68
N ARG A 32 1.74 -1.41 0.57
CA ARG A 32 2.17 -0.97 -0.76
C ARG A 32 2.23 0.54 -0.84
N VAL A 33 1.21 1.23 -0.34
CA VAL A 33 1.15 2.70 -0.30
C VAL A 33 2.29 3.29 0.52
N ALA A 34 2.56 2.71 1.70
CA ALA A 34 3.68 3.13 2.53
C ALA A 34 5.03 2.99 1.80
N ALA A 35 5.25 1.88 1.08
CA ALA A 35 6.46 1.70 0.29
C ALA A 35 6.58 2.73 -0.85
N MET A 36 5.47 3.08 -1.52
CA MET A 36 5.47 4.14 -2.53
C MET A 36 5.78 5.51 -1.90
N ALA A 37 5.23 5.81 -0.73
CA ALA A 37 5.53 7.03 0.00
C ALA A 37 7.02 7.12 0.39
N ASP A 38 7.61 6.02 0.85
CA ASP A 38 9.04 5.95 1.18
C ASP A 38 9.92 6.15 -0.07
N MET A 39 9.53 5.59 -1.22
CA MET A 39 10.20 5.83 -2.50
C MET A 39 10.19 7.32 -2.87
N PHE A 40 9.04 7.99 -2.74
CA PHE A 40 8.93 9.42 -3.00
C PHE A 40 9.70 10.26 -1.99
N ALA A 41 9.69 9.91 -0.71
CA ALA A 41 10.47 10.60 0.32
C ALA A 41 11.97 10.50 0.03
N THR A 42 12.44 9.33 -0.42
CA THR A 42 13.83 9.10 -0.81
C THR A 42 14.20 9.93 -2.04
N ALA A 43 13.37 9.91 -3.08
CA ALA A 43 13.59 10.72 -4.29
C ALA A 43 13.57 12.23 -3.99
N HIS A 44 12.70 12.66 -3.07
CA HIS A 44 12.62 14.04 -2.62
C HIS A 44 13.89 14.50 -1.89
N ALA A 45 14.48 13.63 -1.08
CA ALA A 45 15.69 13.92 -0.30
C ALA A 45 16.98 13.87 -1.14
N ALA A 46 16.93 13.33 -2.37
CA ALA A 46 18.07 13.30 -3.27
C ALA A 46 18.41 14.68 -3.85
N ASP A 47 19.70 14.97 -3.97
CA ASP A 47 20.21 16.21 -4.57
C ASP A 47 19.85 16.30 -6.07
N GLY A 48 19.49 17.49 -6.56
CA GLY A 48 19.00 17.66 -7.94
C GLY A 48 17.50 17.46 -8.17
N SER A 49 16.69 17.42 -7.11
CA SER A 49 15.21 17.38 -7.19
C SER A 49 14.56 18.67 -7.75
N GLY A 50 15.26 19.48 -8.54
CA GLY A 50 14.74 20.71 -9.16
C GLY A 50 13.71 20.46 -10.26
N GLU A 51 13.69 19.26 -10.87
CA GLU A 51 12.77 18.90 -11.96
C GLU A 51 11.51 18.13 -11.47
N ARG A 52 11.06 18.40 -10.24
CA ARG A 52 9.87 17.76 -9.62
C ARG A 52 8.59 17.91 -10.44
N GLU A 53 8.45 19.03 -11.16
CA GLU A 53 7.27 19.30 -11.99
C GLU A 53 7.13 18.34 -13.17
N LEU A 54 8.18 17.56 -13.47
CA LEU A 54 8.21 16.54 -14.53
C LEU A 54 7.95 15.13 -14.00
N TRP A 55 7.77 14.94 -12.68
CA TRP A 55 7.44 13.65 -12.12
C TRP A 55 6.01 13.29 -12.53
N CYS A 56 5.88 12.62 -13.67
CA CYS A 56 4.63 12.09 -14.18
C CYS A 56 4.20 10.89 -13.32
N THR A 57 3.84 11.15 -12.06
CA THR A 57 3.03 10.22 -11.29
C THR A 57 1.64 10.30 -11.88
N ASP A 58 1.33 9.38 -12.79
CA ASP A 58 -0.02 9.29 -13.32
C ASP A 58 -0.96 9.14 -12.12
N THR A 59 -1.85 10.11 -11.93
CA THR A 59 -2.74 10.26 -10.77
C THR A 59 -3.51 8.98 -10.42
N TRP A 60 -3.62 8.07 -11.40
CA TRP A 60 -4.19 6.75 -11.29
C TRP A 60 -3.49 5.82 -10.27
N ASP A 61 -2.16 5.83 -10.18
CA ASP A 61 -1.44 4.97 -9.21
C ASP A 61 -1.61 5.47 -7.77
N ALA A 62 -1.82 6.79 -7.59
CA ALA A 62 -2.12 7.39 -6.30
C ALA A 62 -3.59 7.19 -5.86
N VAL A 63 -4.51 6.99 -6.81
CA VAL A 63 -5.94 6.74 -6.55
C VAL A 63 -6.25 5.25 -6.36
N ALA A 64 -5.47 4.36 -6.98
CA ALA A 64 -5.61 2.90 -6.84
C ALA A 64 -4.94 2.33 -5.57
N ALA A 65 -4.23 3.17 -4.82
CA ALA A 65 -3.58 2.92 -3.53
C ALA A 65 -4.55 3.02 -2.35
#